data_AF-A0A5J4N9S3-F1
#
_entry.id   AF-A0A5J4N9S3-F1
#
_cell.length_a   1.000
_cell.length_b   1.000
_cell.length_c   1.000
_cell.angle_alpha   90.00
_cell.angle_beta   90.00
_cell.angle_gamma   90.00
#
_symmetry.space_group_name_H-M   'P 1'
#
loop_
_entity.id
_entity.type
_entity.pdbx_description
1 polymer ?
#
loop_
_entity_poly.entity_id
_entity_poly.type
_entity_poly.pdbx_seq_one_letter_code
_entity_poly.pdbx_strand_id
1 'polypeptide(L)'
;MYGSLLASCGYDRKVIIWHETAGRWEKLHEYAEHSSSGLTVNRICRILSTFIVRCLIPLTLTVNCVCWAPHPYGLMLACASSDGTISILTSDGANAWHAVRIPDAHSIGVNSVSWAPAINADFMLNPNVLQSVSPLIKRLVSAGSDLLIKIWR
;
A
#
# COMPACT_ATOMS: atom_id res chain seq x y z
N MET A 1 -16.74 5.57 -9.32
CA MET A 1 -15.31 5.47 -9.70
C MET A 1 -14.54 6.45 -8.85
N TYR A 2 -13.45 6.05 -8.23
CA TYR A 2 -12.74 6.84 -7.19
C TYR A 2 -11.94 8.05 -7.72
N GLY A 3 -12.13 8.46 -8.98
CA GLY A 3 -11.37 9.54 -9.62
C GLY A 3 -9.89 9.21 -9.83
N SER A 4 -9.10 10.23 -10.17
CA SER A 4 -7.64 10.14 -10.20
C SER A 4 -7.10 10.31 -8.78
N LEU A 5 -6.53 9.24 -8.24
CA LEU A 5 -5.87 9.24 -6.93
C LEU A 5 -4.38 8.96 -7.09
N LEU A 6 -3.58 9.60 -6.24
CA LEU A 6 -2.15 9.38 -6.16
C LEU A 6 -1.76 9.17 -4.70
N ALA A 7 -0.94 8.16 -4.42
CA ALA A 7 -0.35 7.97 -3.10
C ALA A 7 1.15 8.25 -3.17
N SER A 8 1.67 8.94 -2.17
CA SER A 8 3.10 9.17 -1.99
C SER A 8 3.50 8.83 -0.57
N CYS A 9 4.62 8.13 -0.41
CA CYS A 9 5.27 7.94 0.88
C CYS A 9 6.59 8.70 0.95
N GLY A 10 6.88 9.27 2.12
CA GLY A 10 8.09 10.05 2.35
C GLY A 10 8.98 9.49 3.47
N TYR A 11 10.20 10.02 3.53
CA TYR A 11 11.14 9.81 4.64
C TYR A 11 10.67 10.49 5.93
N ASP A 12 9.71 11.40 5.80
CA ASP A 12 8.98 12.04 6.90
C ASP A 12 8.01 11.08 7.62
N ARG A 13 7.95 9.81 7.18
CA ARG A 13 7.11 8.73 7.71
C ARG A 13 5.63 8.96 7.50
N LYS A 14 5.32 9.84 6.55
CA LYS A 14 3.96 10.15 6.18
C LYS A 14 3.60 9.46 4.89
N VAL A 15 2.36 9.04 4.82
CA VAL A 15 1.73 8.61 3.59
C VAL A 15 0.66 9.63 3.26
N ILE A 16 0.81 10.27 2.12
CA ILE A 16 -0.10 11.30 1.66
C ILE A 16 -0.86 10.76 0.46
N ILE A 17 -2.18 10.92 0.49
CA ILE A 17 -3.08 10.57 -0.60
C ILE A 17 -3.59 11.88 -1.20
N TRP A 18 -3.38 12.03 -2.49
CA TRP A 18 -3.76 13.18 -3.29
C TRP A 18 -4.92 12.80 -4.19
N HIS A 19 -5.82 13.75 -4.39
CA HIS A 19 -6.89 13.63 -5.37
C HIS A 19 -6.77 14.76 -6.40
N GLU A 20 -7.10 14.45 -7.64
CA GLU A 20 -7.14 15.44 -8.70
C GLU A 20 -8.55 15.97 -8.88
N THR A 21 -8.72 17.29 -8.72
CA THR A 21 -9.97 18.01 -8.99
C THR A 21 -9.71 19.05 -10.08
N ALA A 22 -10.34 18.87 -11.24
CA ALA A 22 -10.21 19.77 -12.39
C ALA A 22 -8.75 20.10 -12.77
N GLY A 23 -7.87 19.08 -12.74
CA GLY A 23 -6.44 19.22 -13.06
C GLY A 23 -5.57 19.81 -11.94
N ARG A 24 -6.14 20.09 -10.77
CA ARG A 24 -5.40 20.50 -9.57
C ARG A 24 -5.29 19.33 -8.61
N TRP A 25 -4.09 19.12 -8.09
CA TRP A 25 -3.82 18.08 -7.08
C TRP A 25 -3.96 18.67 -5.69
N GLU A 26 -4.89 18.11 -4.92
CA GLU A 26 -5.16 18.53 -3.55
C GLU A 26 -4.98 17.34 -2.60
N LYS A 27 -4.43 17.63 -1.42
CA LYS A 27 -4.21 16.63 -0.38
C LYS A 27 -5.56 16.16 0.17
N LEU A 28 -5.87 14.89 -0.01
CA LEU A 28 -7.10 14.26 0.48
C LEU A 28 -6.91 13.70 1.89
N HIS A 29 -5.80 12.99 2.12
CA HIS A 29 -5.52 12.38 3.42
C HIS A 29 -4.01 12.34 3.72
N GLU A 30 -3.67 12.43 5.01
CA GLU A 30 -2.31 12.32 5.52
C GLU A 30 -2.31 11.35 6.69
N TYR A 31 -1.55 10.28 6.56
CA TYR A 31 -1.36 9.28 7.60
C TYR A 31 0.06 9.37 8.15
N ALA A 32 0.17 9.60 9.46
CA ALA A 32 1.43 9.93 10.14
C ALA A 32 1.61 9.18 11.47
N GLU A 33 1.15 7.93 11.57
CA GLU A 33 1.24 7.15 12.83
C GLU A 33 2.63 6.56 13.10
N HIS A 34 3.52 6.55 12.10
CA HIS A 34 4.89 6.06 12.24
C HIS A 34 5.77 7.17 12.87
N SER A 35 5.65 7.42 14.17
CA SER A 35 6.26 8.58 14.84
C SER A 35 7.79 8.52 14.98
N SER A 36 8.51 9.51 14.45
CA SER A 36 9.48 10.34 15.20
C SER A 36 10.01 11.50 14.34
N SER A 37 10.40 12.55 15.03
CA SER A 37 10.67 13.90 14.54
C SER A 37 11.87 14.03 13.59
N GLY A 38 11.68 14.81 12.51
CA GLY A 38 12.74 15.63 11.91
C GLY A 38 13.21 15.18 10.52
N LEU A 39 13.10 16.14 9.58
CA LEU A 39 13.62 16.22 8.20
C LEU A 39 12.68 15.76 7.07
N THR A 40 12.16 16.76 6.37
CA THR A 40 11.25 16.66 5.22
C THR A 40 12.04 16.34 3.94
N VAL A 41 11.85 15.15 3.39
CA VAL A 41 12.21 14.85 1.98
C VAL A 41 11.00 14.15 1.35
N ASN A 42 10.24 14.91 0.55
CA ASN A 42 9.10 14.41 -0.20
C ASN A 42 9.58 13.82 -1.53
N ARG A 43 9.36 12.52 -1.76
CA ARG A 43 9.46 11.94 -3.12
C ARG A 43 8.07 11.62 -3.64
N ILE A 44 7.84 12.00 -4.90
CA ILE A 44 6.62 11.70 -5.65
C ILE A 44 6.82 10.34 -6.32
N CYS A 45 6.09 9.31 -5.89
CA CYS A 45 5.91 8.10 -6.69
C CYS A 45 4.69 8.29 -7.58
N ARG A 46 4.89 8.64 -8.85
CA ARG A 46 3.81 8.66 -9.84
C ARG A 46 3.54 7.23 -10.28
N ILE A 47 2.50 6.60 -9.75
CA ILE A 47 2.04 5.28 -10.20
C ILE A 47 1.25 5.50 -11.50
N LEU A 48 1.98 5.66 -12.60
CA LEU A 48 1.47 5.28 -13.91
C LEU A 48 1.73 3.79 -14.02
N SER A 49 0.64 3.05 -14.24
CA SER A 49 0.57 1.61 -14.54
C SER A 49 1.93 0.88 -14.58
N THR A 50 2.15 0.00 -13.59
CA THR A 50 3.10 -1.14 -13.62
C THR A 50 4.56 -1.01 -13.14
N PHE A 51 5.10 0.11 -12.64
CA PHE A 51 6.48 0.08 -12.11
C PHE A 51 6.68 0.85 -10.79
N ILE A 52 7.06 0.11 -9.74
CA ILE A 52 7.49 0.63 -8.43
C ILE A 52 8.90 1.20 -8.60
N VAL A 53 9.05 2.52 -8.55
CA VAL A 53 10.37 3.19 -8.55
C VAL A 53 10.92 3.19 -7.13
N ARG A 54 11.98 2.42 -6.92
CA ARG A 54 12.62 2.15 -5.64
C ARG A 54 13.83 3.06 -5.45
N CYS A 55 13.99 3.72 -4.29
CA CYS A 55 15.23 4.40 -3.93
C CYS A 55 15.75 3.88 -2.58
N LEU A 56 16.90 3.20 -2.62
CA LEU A 56 17.64 2.75 -1.44
C LEU A 56 18.33 3.95 -0.76
N ILE A 57 17.94 4.25 0.48
CA ILE A 57 18.82 4.91 1.46
C ILE A 57 18.60 4.19 2.81
N PRO A 58 19.66 3.77 3.52
CA PRO A 58 19.55 3.08 4.81
C PRO A 58 19.26 4.11 5.91
N LEU A 59 17.98 4.47 6.08
CA LEU A 59 17.52 5.21 7.26
C LEU A 59 16.45 4.36 7.96
N THR A 60 16.66 4.13 9.25
CA THR A 60 16.00 3.10 10.07
C THR A 60 14.55 3.40 10.42
N LEU A 61 13.95 4.47 9.89
CA LEU A 61 12.65 4.98 10.32
C LEU A 61 11.86 5.62 9.16
N THR A 62 11.65 4.92 8.04
CA THR A 62 11.09 5.49 6.79
C THR A 62 10.00 4.60 6.19
N VAL A 63 9.03 5.19 5.49
CA VAL A 63 8.09 4.40 4.66
C VAL A 63 8.75 4.16 3.30
N ASN A 64 9.06 2.91 3.02
CA ASN A 64 9.91 2.53 1.88
C ASN A 64 9.11 2.28 0.60
N CYS A 65 7.88 1.81 0.73
CA CYS A 65 7.06 1.41 -0.40
C CYS A 65 5.58 1.55 -0.06
N VAL A 66 4.79 1.97 -1.06
CA VAL A 66 3.32 1.92 -1.00
C VAL A 66 2.78 1.22 -2.24
N CYS A 67 1.68 0.49 -2.08
CA CYS A 67 1.04 -0.24 -3.17
C CYS A 67 -0.48 -0.23 -3.01
N TRP A 68 -1.20 0.18 -4.05
CA TRP A 68 -2.66 0.11 -4.09
C TRP A 68 -3.12 -1.32 -4.28
N ALA A 69 -4.19 -1.68 -3.56
CA ALA A 69 -4.88 -2.93 -3.79
C ALA A 69 -5.64 -2.91 -5.12
N PRO A 70 -5.85 -4.08 -5.74
CA PRO A 70 -6.75 -4.22 -6.87
C PRO A 70 -8.14 -3.65 -6.57
N HIS A 71 -8.74 -2.98 -7.56
CA HIS A 71 -10.05 -2.32 -7.41
C HIS A 71 -11.19 -3.21 -6.88
N PRO A 72 -11.26 -4.54 -7.09
CA PRO A 72 -12.32 -5.37 -6.53
C PRO A 72 -12.25 -5.51 -5.00
N TYR A 73 -11.11 -5.21 -4.37
CA TYR A 73 -10.94 -5.27 -2.92
C TYR A 73 -11.42 -4.01 -2.20
N GLY A 74 -11.81 -2.98 -2.96
CA GLY A 74 -12.09 -1.62 -2.47
C GLY A 74 -10.89 -0.70 -2.59
N LEU A 75 -11.02 0.52 -2.07
CA LEU A 75 -9.94 1.50 -2.06
C LEU A 75 -9.01 1.23 -0.87
N MET A 76 -7.98 0.41 -1.08
CA MET A 76 -7.02 0.04 -0.04
C MET A 76 -5.58 0.32 -0.48
N LEU A 77 -4.74 0.78 0.44
CA LEU A 77 -3.32 1.06 0.22
C LEU A 77 -2.49 0.32 1.28
N ALA A 78 -1.49 -0.45 0.85
CA ALA A 78 -0.51 -1.04 1.74
C ALA A 78 0.74 -0.16 1.81
N CYS A 79 1.29 0.00 3.01
CA CYS A 79 2.47 0.80 3.29
C CYS A 79 3.50 -0.06 4.04
N ALA A 80 4.72 -0.12 3.51
CA ALA A 80 5.87 -0.79 4.11
C ALA A 80 6.72 0.22 4.87
N SER A 81 7.01 -0.05 6.15
CA SER A 81 7.83 0.81 6.99
C SER A 81 9.13 0.13 7.44
N SER A 82 10.21 0.89 7.57
CA SER A 82 11.50 0.45 8.11
C SER A 82 11.43 0.05 9.58
N ASP A 83 10.37 0.41 10.30
CA ASP A 83 10.14 -0.03 11.69
C ASP A 83 9.70 -1.50 11.81
N GLY A 84 9.65 -2.24 10.69
CA GLY A 84 9.25 -3.64 10.67
C GLY A 84 7.74 -3.85 10.59
N THR A 85 6.96 -2.78 10.44
CA THR A 85 5.49 -2.85 10.39
C THR A 85 4.95 -2.62 8.98
N ILE A 86 3.76 -3.18 8.75
CA ILE A 86 2.96 -2.94 7.54
C ILE A 86 1.68 -2.25 7.97
N SER A 87 1.35 -1.13 7.33
CA SER A 87 0.09 -0.42 7.55
C SER A 87 -0.81 -0.58 6.34
N ILE A 88 -2.07 -0.98 6.55
CA ILE A 88 -3.09 -1.12 5.51
C ILE A 88 -4.14 -0.04 5.73
N LEU A 89 -4.17 0.94 4.84
CA LEU A 89 -5.18 2.00 4.84
C LEU A 89 -6.34 1.56 3.96
N THR A 90 -7.56 1.63 4.48
CA THR A 90 -8.80 1.30 3.78
C THR A 90 -9.69 2.53 3.79
N SER A 91 -10.20 2.93 2.63
CA SER A 91 -11.19 4.00 2.54
C SER A 91 -12.57 3.44 2.23
N ASP A 92 -13.57 4.03 2.88
CA ASP A 92 -15.00 3.77 2.65
C ASP A 92 -15.56 4.53 1.44
N GLY A 93 -14.74 5.35 0.78
CA GLY A 93 -15.14 6.19 -0.36
C GLY A 93 -15.81 7.51 0.02
N ALA A 94 -16.04 7.78 1.32
CA ALA A 94 -16.65 9.01 1.83
C ALA A 94 -15.61 9.94 2.49
N ASN A 95 -14.34 9.83 2.10
CA ASN A 95 -13.16 10.47 2.68
C ASN A 95 -12.75 9.98 4.08
N ALA A 96 -13.42 8.97 4.65
CA ALA A 96 -12.90 8.34 5.86
C ALA A 96 -11.81 7.31 5.49
N TRP A 97 -10.73 7.31 6.26
CA TRP A 97 -9.61 6.38 6.12
C TRP A 97 -9.43 5.62 7.43
N HIS A 98 -9.48 4.30 7.34
CA HIS A 98 -9.21 3.39 8.45
C HIS A 98 -7.86 2.73 8.23
N ALA A 99 -6.94 2.89 9.18
CA ALA A 99 -5.64 2.27 9.13
C ALA A 99 -5.59 1.04 10.06
N VAL A 100 -5.19 -0.11 9.50
CA VAL A 100 -4.85 -1.31 10.27
C VAL A 100 -3.34 -1.49 10.23
N ARG A 101 -2.73 -1.60 11.40
CA ARG A 101 -1.30 -1.84 11.53
C ARG A 101 -1.02 -3.29 11.87
N ILE A 102 -0.08 -3.88 11.15
CA ILE A 102 0.47 -5.21 11.40
C ILE A 102 1.87 -5.00 12.02
N PRO A 103 1.98 -5.08 13.37
CA PRO A 103 3.27 -5.00 14.03
C PRO A 103 4.11 -6.26 13.75
N ASP A 104 5.43 -6.14 13.92
CA ASP A 104 6.38 -7.25 13.83
C ASP A 104 6.29 -8.07 12.52
N ALA A 105 5.90 -7.40 11.42
CA ALA A 105 5.85 -8.02 10.11
C ALA A 105 7.24 -8.48 9.67
N HIS A 106 8.28 -7.68 9.91
CA HIS A 106 9.69 -8.06 9.72
C HIS A 106 10.53 -7.55 10.91
N SER A 107 11.55 -8.30 11.33
CA SER A 107 12.31 -7.99 12.54
C SER A 107 13.22 -6.76 12.42
N ILE A 108 13.61 -6.38 11.20
CA ILE A 108 14.53 -5.27 10.93
C ILE A 108 13.82 -4.11 10.21
N GLY A 109 12.93 -4.41 9.29
CA GLY A 109 12.27 -3.40 8.45
C GLY A 109 11.66 -3.99 7.20
N VAL A 110 10.58 -3.37 6.70
CA VAL A 110 9.90 -3.78 5.48
C VAL A 110 10.35 -2.88 4.33
N ASN A 111 10.92 -3.47 3.28
CA ASN A 111 11.49 -2.74 2.16
C ASN A 111 10.53 -2.62 0.98
N SER A 112 9.65 -3.61 0.80
CA SER A 112 8.73 -3.67 -0.33
C SER A 112 7.45 -4.38 0.06
N VAL A 113 6.34 -3.92 -0.53
CA VAL A 113 5.03 -4.57 -0.43
C VAL A 113 4.39 -4.65 -1.82
N SER A 114 3.64 -5.72 -2.07
CA SER A 114 2.91 -5.91 -3.32
C SER A 114 1.62 -6.69 -3.07
N TRP A 115 0.51 -6.22 -3.63
CA TRP A 115 -0.78 -6.91 -3.55
C TRP A 115 -0.88 -8.02 -4.59
N ALA A 116 -1.46 -9.15 -4.20
CA ALA A 116 -1.85 -10.18 -5.15
C ALA A 116 -3.02 -9.69 -6.01
N PRO A 117 -3.04 -10.03 -7.31
CA PRO A 117 -4.14 -9.65 -8.18
C PRO A 117 -5.47 -10.26 -7.71
N ALA A 118 -6.57 -9.55 -7.95
CA ALA A 118 -7.94 -9.97 -7.60
C ALA A 118 -8.52 -10.96 -8.62
N ILE A 119 -7.80 -12.05 -8.83
CA ILE A 119 -8.22 -13.13 -9.71
C ILE A 119 -8.73 -14.28 -8.84
N ASN A 120 -9.98 -14.70 -9.09
CA ASN A 120 -10.49 -15.95 -8.52
C ASN A 120 -9.70 -17.09 -9.16
N ALA A 121 -8.85 -17.75 -8.39
CA ALA A 121 -8.05 -18.88 -8.87
C ALA A 121 -8.94 -20.00 -9.46
N ASP A 122 -10.15 -20.16 -8.91
CA ASP A 122 -11.15 -21.12 -9.39
C ASP A 122 -11.63 -20.82 -10.81
N PHE A 123 -11.76 -19.53 -11.19
CA PHE A 123 -12.12 -19.13 -12.54
C PHE A 123 -10.99 -19.39 -13.55
N MET A 124 -9.73 -19.23 -13.14
CA MET A 124 -8.56 -19.49 -13.99
C MET A 124 -8.37 -20.98 -14.30
N LEU A 125 -8.69 -21.86 -13.36
CA LEU A 125 -8.45 -23.30 -13.48
C LEU A 125 -9.67 -24.04 -14.05
N ASN A 126 -10.88 -23.48 -13.93
CA ASN A 126 -12.08 -24.11 -14.46
C ASN A 126 -13.09 -23.05 -15.00
N PRO A 127 -13.01 -22.69 -16.29
CA PRO A 127 -13.86 -21.65 -16.89
C PRO A 127 -15.35 -22.04 -16.94
N ASN A 128 -15.70 -23.30 -16.64
CA ASN A 128 -17.06 -23.81 -16.69
C ASN A 128 -17.81 -23.71 -15.35
N VAL A 129 -17.16 -23.28 -14.27
CA VAL A 129 -17.84 -23.07 -12.99
C VAL A 129 -18.57 -21.72 -13.06
N LEU A 130 -19.90 -21.78 -13.20
CA LEU A 130 -20.77 -20.63 -13.01
C LEU A 130 -20.56 -20.08 -11.61
N GLN A 131 -19.82 -18.97 -11.53
CA GLN A 131 -19.74 -18.00 -10.43
C GLN A 131 -20.24 -18.52 -9.07
N SER A 132 -19.60 -19.56 -8.52
CA SER A 132 -19.73 -19.81 -7.09
C SER A 132 -19.10 -18.60 -6.42
N VAL A 133 -19.87 -17.91 -5.59
CA VAL A 133 -19.48 -16.71 -4.85
C VAL A 133 -18.40 -17.09 -3.82
N SER A 134 -17.21 -17.46 -4.29
CA SER A 134 -16.04 -17.62 -3.46
C SER A 134 -15.57 -16.22 -3.08
N PRO A 135 -15.44 -15.90 -1.78
CA PRO A 135 -14.97 -14.59 -1.38
C PRO A 135 -13.57 -14.34 -1.95
N LEU A 136 -13.38 -13.17 -2.54
CA LEU A 136 -12.08 -12.72 -3.03
C LEU A 136 -11.05 -12.76 -1.90
N ILE A 137 -10.02 -13.60 -2.04
CA ILE A 137 -8.98 -13.74 -1.02
C ILE A 137 -7.96 -12.62 -1.18
N LYS A 138 -7.94 -11.70 -0.23
CA LYS A 138 -6.97 -10.59 -0.18
C LYS A 138 -5.61 -11.15 0.24
N ARG A 139 -4.65 -11.17 -0.68
CA ARG A 139 -3.27 -11.58 -0.40
C ARG A 139 -2.30 -10.44 -0.62
N LEU A 140 -1.29 -10.35 0.23
CA LEU A 140 -0.23 -9.37 0.17
C LEU A 140 1.11 -10.08 0.36
N VAL A 141 2.14 -9.63 -0.35
CA VAL A 141 3.52 -10.07 -0.14
C VAL A 141 4.33 -8.90 0.40
N SER A 142 5.15 -9.17 1.40
CA SER A 142 6.13 -8.22 1.92
C SER A 142 7.54 -8.81 1.88
N ALA A 143 8.52 -7.98 1.58
CA ALA A 143 9.93 -8.33 1.63
C ALA A 143 10.65 -7.38 2.57
N GLY A 144 11.45 -7.93 3.48
CA GLY A 144 12.13 -7.17 4.54
C GLY A 144 13.65 -7.27 4.49
N SER A 145 14.29 -6.52 5.39
CA SER A 145 15.74 -6.57 5.63
C SER A 145 16.19 -7.78 6.46
N ASP A 146 15.23 -8.57 6.95
CA ASP A 146 15.45 -9.85 7.65
C ASP A 146 15.72 -11.03 6.70
N LEU A 147 15.94 -10.74 5.41
CA LEU A 147 16.15 -11.72 4.34
C LEU A 147 14.93 -12.64 4.11
N LEU A 148 13.76 -12.27 4.63
CA LEU A 148 12.53 -13.04 4.47
C LEU A 148 11.58 -12.34 3.51
N ILE A 149 10.83 -13.17 2.79
CA ILE A 149 9.64 -12.77 2.05
C ILE A 149 8.46 -13.46 2.73
N LYS A 150 7.50 -12.67 3.19
CA LYS A 150 6.32 -13.16 3.90
C LYS A 150 5.08 -12.93 3.04
N ILE A 151 4.17 -13.91 3.08
CA ILE A 151 2.89 -13.87 2.38
C ILE A 151 1.79 -13.77 3.43
N TRP A 152 0.91 -12.80 3.26
CA TRP A 152 -0.22 -12.49 4.13
C TRP A 152 -1.53 -12.84 3.44
N ARG A 153 -2.51 -13.34 4.19
CA ARG A 153 -3.88 -13.68 3.72
C ARG A 153 -4.92 -13.18 4.71
#